data_AF-A0A182MTJ3-F1
#
_entry.id   AF-A0A182MTJ3-F1
#
_cell.length_a   1.000
_cell.length_b   1.000
_cell.length_c   1.000
_cell.angle_alpha   90.00
_cell.angle_beta   90.00
_cell.angle_gamma   90.00
#
_symmetry.space_group_name_H-M   'P 1'
#
loop_
_entity.id
_entity.type
_entity.pdbx_description
1 polymer ?
#
loop_
_entity_poly.entity_id
_entity_poly.type
_entity_poly.pdbx_seq_one_letter_code
_entity_poly.pdbx_strand_id
1 'polypeptide(L)'
;MDASVDDLLSFKEFPLINEASGSQSAQININSPQRSLPNVDDPDEQDGTPKASNPAKGGSIFSFEYYQRFFDVDTMIVVDRIATSMIPKRAPVNYLKLNIATNPDLYGPVWIVLTLIFTIAISGNMASYLQNTGNHHWRYNFHLVSYSATAIMMYTLLVPCALWGFLKWSVRSTELDMDDEEDVSSPSLLSLICIYGYSLAIYIPVSVLWTIQVSMFQWLLVITGAFLSGFALLTILMPAVKKSKYSLFIVLAIELAHFALAAGFMLYFFHAPDMETPVETPLPKAITSVVVNTTMQSSANKIGVGIVRDGEVLANERETYITPPGEGFLPKETAQHHRSRVLDILKRALDVSGISPKEIDVVCYTKGPGMAPPLLVVAIVARTIAQIWNKPILGVNHCIGHIEMGRLITQAANPTVLYVSGGNTQIISYACKRYRIFGETIDIAIGNCLDRFARIIHLSNDPSPGYNIEQMAKKGNNYVALPYSVKGMDMSFSGILSFLEQKARPKEKHRKIQPKTTQEQWSDEDLCFSLQETLFAMLVETTERAMAHTGSTEVLIVGGVGCNLRLQEMMGIMCEERGAKLFATDERFCIDNGVMIAHAGWEMFRSGTRMPWNDSTITQRFRTDEVEVTWRTD
;
A
#
# COMPACT_ATOMS: atom_id res chain seq x y z
N MET A 1 -44.41 31.53 -9.14
CA MET A 1 -43.15 32.30 -9.09
C MET A 1 -42.07 31.29 -9.41
N ASP A 2 -41.64 31.27 -10.67
CA ASP A 2 -40.56 30.42 -11.16
C ASP A 2 -39.23 30.95 -10.63
N ALA A 3 -38.47 30.09 -9.95
CA ALA A 3 -37.07 30.35 -9.64
C ALA A 3 -36.22 29.41 -10.52
N SER A 4 -35.35 30.02 -11.31
CA SER A 4 -34.45 29.40 -12.26
C SER A 4 -33.32 28.62 -11.60
N VAL A 5 -32.78 27.67 -12.35
CA VAL A 5 -31.82 26.61 -11.97
C VAL A 5 -30.39 27.13 -11.68
N ASP A 6 -30.17 28.44 -11.60
CA ASP A 6 -28.82 29.05 -11.50
C ASP A 6 -28.32 29.31 -10.06
N ASP A 7 -29.14 29.07 -9.02
CA ASP A 7 -28.77 29.40 -7.63
C ASP A 7 -28.00 28.30 -6.86
N LEU A 8 -27.62 27.18 -7.50
CA LEU A 8 -27.08 26.00 -6.81
C LEU A 8 -25.55 25.82 -6.84
N LEU A 9 -24.77 26.79 -7.34
CA LEU A 9 -23.30 26.71 -7.32
C LEU A 9 -22.66 28.07 -7.02
N SER A 10 -22.78 28.57 -5.80
CA SER A 10 -21.84 29.57 -5.27
C SER A 10 -21.04 28.98 -4.10
N PHE A 11 -19.77 28.72 -4.33
CA PHE A 11 -18.82 28.44 -3.26
C PHE A 11 -18.61 29.75 -2.47
N LYS A 12 -18.88 29.71 -1.16
CA LYS A 12 -18.54 30.80 -0.23
C LYS A 12 -17.02 30.94 -0.17
N GLU A 13 -16.48 32.02 -0.73
CA GLU A 13 -15.12 32.48 -0.46
C GLU A 13 -15.02 32.97 1.00
N PHE A 14 -13.97 32.53 1.71
CA PHE A 14 -13.59 33.09 3.01
C PHE A 14 -12.82 34.41 2.80
N PRO A 15 -12.87 35.37 3.75
CA PRO A 15 -12.25 36.67 3.56
C PRO A 15 -10.73 36.57 3.55
N LEU A 16 -10.12 37.22 2.56
CA LEU A 16 -8.68 37.43 2.40
C LEU A 16 -8.13 38.25 3.58
N ILE A 17 -7.11 37.70 4.25
CA ILE A 17 -6.27 38.42 5.21
C ILE A 17 -5.27 39.26 4.39
N ASN A 18 -5.22 40.56 4.71
CA ASN A 18 -4.39 41.57 4.05
C ASN A 18 -2.88 41.24 4.03
N GLU A 19 -2.27 41.76 2.97
CA GLU A 19 -0.88 41.73 2.55
C GLU A 19 0.18 42.04 3.63
N ALA A 20 1.25 41.25 3.61
CA ALA A 20 2.61 41.77 3.72
C ALA A 20 3.63 40.84 3.00
N SER A 21 4.16 41.36 1.88
CA SER A 21 5.45 41.10 1.22
C SER A 21 5.84 39.68 0.76
N GLY A 22 5.87 39.53 -0.57
CA GLY A 22 6.98 38.88 -1.27
C GLY A 22 6.68 37.55 -1.97
N SER A 23 6.07 37.58 -3.15
CA SER A 23 6.18 36.46 -4.11
C SER A 23 6.29 36.95 -5.55
N GLN A 24 7.33 36.50 -6.26
CA GLN A 24 7.33 36.41 -7.72
C GLN A 24 6.74 35.05 -8.09
N SER A 25 5.58 35.05 -8.73
CA SER A 25 4.97 33.85 -9.32
C SER A 25 5.33 33.77 -10.81
N ALA A 26 5.74 32.58 -11.24
CA ALA A 26 6.05 32.27 -12.63
C ALA A 26 4.76 32.20 -13.47
N GLN A 27 4.72 32.95 -14.58
CA GLN A 27 3.69 32.82 -15.62
C GLN A 27 4.18 31.87 -16.72
N ILE A 28 3.32 30.92 -17.10
CA ILE A 28 3.48 30.07 -18.28
C ILE A 28 3.03 30.87 -19.50
N ASN A 29 3.94 31.18 -20.42
CA ASN A 29 3.63 31.90 -21.66
C ASN A 29 3.53 30.92 -22.83
N ILE A 30 2.34 30.77 -23.39
CA ILE A 30 2.07 30.01 -24.62
C ILE A 30 1.98 31.06 -25.74
N ASN A 31 3.00 31.15 -26.60
CA ASN A 31 2.85 31.73 -27.95
C ASN A 31 3.99 31.30 -28.89
N SER A 32 3.59 30.83 -30.08
CA SER A 32 4.45 30.46 -31.21
C SER A 32 5.17 31.66 -31.81
N PRO A 33 6.38 31.54 -32.41
CA PRO A 33 7.10 32.70 -32.91
C PRO A 33 6.67 33.06 -34.34
N GLN A 34 6.10 34.24 -34.52
CA GLN A 34 6.09 34.95 -35.80
C GLN A 34 7.44 35.67 -36.00
N ARG A 35 7.97 35.55 -37.21
CA ARG A 35 9.25 36.10 -37.67
C ARG A 35 9.08 37.60 -37.99
N SER A 36 9.75 38.48 -37.26
CA SER A 36 9.92 39.90 -37.65
C SER A 36 11.37 40.17 -38.06
N LEU A 37 11.53 40.94 -39.15
CA LEU A 37 12.80 41.36 -39.74
C LEU A 37 13.48 42.45 -38.89
N PRO A 38 14.83 42.61 -38.93
CA PRO A 38 15.52 43.60 -38.13
C PRO A 38 15.45 45.01 -38.73
N ASN A 39 15.23 46.01 -37.88
CA ASN A 39 15.46 47.42 -38.18
C ASN A 39 16.96 47.71 -38.06
N VAL A 40 17.50 48.34 -39.09
CA VAL A 40 18.88 48.83 -39.19
C VAL A 40 18.93 50.17 -38.47
N ASP A 41 19.67 50.25 -37.36
CA ASP A 41 20.35 51.47 -36.82
C ASP A 41 20.94 51.15 -35.44
N ASP A 42 22.05 50.41 -35.40
CA ASP A 42 23.01 50.46 -34.27
C ASP A 42 24.41 49.97 -34.77
N PRO A 43 25.51 50.74 -34.61
CA PRO A 43 26.78 50.42 -35.27
C PRO A 43 27.71 49.43 -34.54
N ASP A 44 27.29 48.75 -33.47
CA ASP A 44 28.19 47.96 -32.61
C ASP A 44 27.70 46.52 -32.29
N GLU A 45 27.27 45.75 -33.30
CA GLU A 45 27.13 44.28 -33.16
C GLU A 45 27.78 43.52 -34.33
N GLN A 46 29.10 43.35 -34.26
CA GLN A 46 29.80 42.22 -34.86
C GLN A 46 30.53 41.44 -33.77
N ASP A 47 29.82 40.60 -33.02
CA ASP A 47 30.37 39.29 -32.63
C ASP A 47 29.25 38.36 -32.13
N GLY A 48 28.94 37.34 -32.93
CA GLY A 48 27.96 36.31 -32.60
C GLY A 48 28.59 35.23 -31.73
N THR A 49 28.81 35.51 -30.45
CA THR A 49 29.16 34.50 -29.44
C THR A 49 27.96 34.22 -28.53
N PRO A 50 27.58 32.94 -28.28
CA PRO A 50 26.54 32.63 -27.32
C PRO A 50 27.02 33.03 -25.93
N LYS A 51 26.30 33.97 -25.29
CA LYS A 51 26.53 34.41 -23.92
C LYS A 51 26.57 33.20 -22.98
N ALA A 52 27.76 32.88 -22.48
CA ALA A 52 27.93 31.99 -21.37
C ALA A 52 27.13 32.52 -20.16
N SER A 53 26.25 31.71 -19.60
CA SER A 53 25.61 31.99 -18.32
C SER A 53 26.68 32.22 -17.25
N ASN A 54 26.68 33.39 -16.63
CA ASN A 54 27.58 33.74 -15.52
C ASN A 54 27.62 32.63 -14.45
N PRO A 55 28.81 32.26 -13.91
CA PRO A 55 28.90 31.29 -12.83
C PRO A 55 28.40 31.95 -11.53
N ALA A 56 27.14 31.68 -11.17
CA ALA A 56 26.62 32.06 -9.87
C ALA A 56 27.46 31.38 -8.77
N LYS A 57 27.89 32.16 -7.78
CA LYS A 57 28.62 31.72 -6.57
C LYS A 57 27.97 30.45 -6.01
N GLY A 58 28.77 29.40 -5.85
CA GLY A 58 28.33 28.06 -5.47
C GLY A 58 27.50 28.06 -4.17
N GLY A 59 26.20 27.80 -4.32
CA GLY A 59 25.32 27.47 -3.20
C GLY A 59 25.66 26.11 -2.59
N SER A 60 25.14 25.87 -1.39
CA SER A 60 25.27 24.58 -0.70
C SER A 60 24.76 23.44 -1.58
N ILE A 61 25.48 22.31 -1.63
CA ILE A 61 25.05 21.08 -2.33
C ILE A 61 23.76 20.47 -1.75
N PHE A 62 23.25 21.00 -0.65
CA PHE A 62 21.98 20.61 -0.03
C PHE A 62 20.82 21.57 -0.37
N SER A 63 21.05 22.63 -1.17
CA SER A 63 19.97 23.54 -1.57
C SER A 63 19.24 23.06 -2.81
N PHE A 64 17.95 23.36 -2.90
CA PHE A 64 17.15 23.08 -4.09
C PHE A 64 17.68 23.83 -5.33
N GLU A 65 18.08 25.09 -5.13
CA GLU A 65 18.65 25.96 -6.18
C GLU A 65 19.92 25.35 -6.81
N TYR A 66 20.73 24.64 -6.02
CA TYR A 66 21.92 23.94 -6.53
C TYR A 66 21.58 22.84 -7.53
N TYR A 67 20.47 22.12 -7.34
CA TYR A 67 20.03 21.06 -8.25
C TYR A 67 19.17 21.60 -9.39
N GLN A 68 18.40 22.66 -9.16
CA GLN A 68 17.50 23.27 -10.16
C GLN A 68 18.23 23.61 -11.46
N ARG A 69 19.46 24.12 -11.38
CA ARG A 69 20.29 24.46 -12.56
C ARG A 69 20.57 23.27 -13.51
N PHE A 70 20.52 22.03 -13.02
CA PHE A 70 20.72 20.83 -13.85
C PHE A 70 19.43 20.36 -14.55
N PHE A 71 18.31 21.01 -14.27
CA PHE A 71 17.02 20.82 -14.94
C PHE A 71 16.59 22.03 -15.77
N ASP A 72 17.31 23.15 -15.66
CA ASP A 72 17.10 24.37 -16.45
C ASP A 72 17.82 24.25 -17.80
N VAL A 73 17.28 23.38 -18.66
CA VAL A 73 17.85 23.02 -19.97
C VAL A 73 16.74 23.04 -21.01
N ASP A 74 17.00 23.59 -22.19
CA ASP A 74 16.04 23.65 -23.29
C ASP A 74 15.59 22.24 -23.73
N THR A 75 14.28 22.08 -23.96
CA THR A 75 13.66 20.83 -24.40
C THR A 75 14.35 20.23 -25.62
N MET A 76 14.77 21.07 -26.58
CA MET A 76 15.43 20.60 -27.80
C MET A 76 16.81 19.99 -27.54
N ILE A 77 17.52 20.44 -26.51
CA ILE A 77 18.81 19.85 -26.10
C ILE A 77 18.58 18.44 -25.54
N VAL A 78 17.54 18.28 -24.70
CA VAL A 78 17.17 16.96 -24.15
C VAL A 78 16.77 15.99 -25.27
N VAL A 79 15.96 16.45 -26.23
CA VAL A 79 15.55 15.65 -27.39
C VAL A 79 16.77 15.23 -28.23
N ASP A 80 17.71 16.15 -28.49
CA ASP A 80 18.95 15.84 -29.20
C ASP A 80 19.79 14.79 -28.46
N ARG A 81 19.93 14.90 -27.14
CA ARG A 81 20.66 13.93 -26.30
C ARG A 81 20.03 12.54 -26.34
N ILE A 82 18.70 12.44 -26.27
CA ILE A 82 17.96 11.17 -26.42
C ILE A 82 18.19 10.59 -27.82
N ALA A 83 17.98 11.39 -28.86
CA ALA A 83 18.11 10.94 -30.25
C ALA A 83 19.53 10.48 -30.57
N THR A 84 20.54 11.19 -30.06
CA THR A 84 21.96 10.83 -30.21
C THR A 84 22.31 9.55 -29.46
N SER A 85 21.68 9.31 -28.30
CA SER A 85 21.87 8.08 -27.53
C SER A 85 21.20 6.85 -28.14
N MET A 86 20.19 7.05 -29.00
CA MET A 86 19.53 5.96 -29.74
C MET A 86 20.10 5.78 -31.16
N ILE A 87 20.66 6.83 -31.77
CA ILE A 87 21.20 6.83 -33.14
C ILE A 87 22.61 7.46 -33.13
N PRO A 88 23.66 6.68 -32.84
CA PRO A 88 24.99 7.22 -32.52
C PRO A 88 25.70 7.93 -33.67
N LYS A 89 25.30 7.68 -34.91
CA LYS A 89 25.85 8.35 -36.11
C LYS A 89 25.56 9.86 -36.15
N ARG A 90 24.75 10.40 -35.23
CA ARG A 90 24.45 11.84 -35.12
C ARG A 90 25.43 12.62 -34.25
N ALA A 91 26.28 11.96 -33.45
CA ALA A 91 27.21 12.65 -32.55
C ALA A 91 28.45 13.20 -33.29
N PRO A 92 28.73 14.52 -33.24
CA PRO A 92 30.01 15.06 -33.69
C PRO A 92 31.18 14.55 -32.82
N VAL A 93 32.40 14.54 -33.38
CA VAL A 93 33.61 13.99 -32.74
C VAL A 93 33.91 14.61 -31.37
N ASN A 94 33.48 15.86 -31.14
CA ASN A 94 33.67 16.61 -29.89
C ASN A 94 32.39 16.74 -29.04
N TYR A 95 31.37 15.87 -29.22
CA TYR A 95 30.09 15.96 -28.51
C TYR A 95 30.23 15.96 -26.98
N LEU A 96 31.16 15.15 -26.43
CA LEU A 96 31.44 15.13 -25.00
C LEU A 96 31.88 16.50 -24.48
N LYS A 97 32.75 17.20 -25.21
CA LYS A 97 33.32 18.49 -24.81
C LYS A 97 32.32 19.63 -25.03
N LEU A 98 31.67 19.67 -26.19
CA LEU A 98 30.85 20.80 -26.62
C LEU A 98 29.41 20.76 -26.10
N ASN A 99 28.85 19.56 -25.92
CA ASN A 99 27.42 19.40 -25.65
C ASN A 99 27.14 18.82 -24.26
N ILE A 100 28.05 18.04 -23.65
CA ILE A 100 27.82 17.40 -22.35
C ILE A 100 28.66 18.02 -21.22
N ALA A 101 29.96 18.20 -21.42
CA ALA A 101 30.87 18.67 -20.36
C ALA A 101 30.64 20.14 -20.00
N THR A 102 30.23 20.96 -20.96
CA THR A 102 29.89 22.38 -20.80
C THR A 102 28.58 22.60 -20.05
N ASN A 103 27.59 21.71 -20.22
CA ASN A 103 26.29 21.83 -19.58
C ASN A 103 25.67 20.46 -19.25
N PRO A 104 26.18 19.72 -18.26
CA PRO A 104 25.63 18.42 -17.88
C PRO A 104 24.27 18.59 -17.18
N ASP A 105 23.30 17.74 -17.55
CA ASP A 105 21.93 17.77 -17.00
C ASP A 105 21.59 16.51 -16.20
N LEU A 106 20.44 16.52 -15.52
CA LEU A 106 19.92 15.36 -14.78
C LEU A 106 18.66 14.72 -15.38
N TYR A 107 18.23 15.11 -16.59
CA TYR A 107 17.08 14.50 -17.28
C TYR A 107 17.31 13.03 -17.63
N GLY A 108 18.49 12.65 -18.15
CA GLY A 108 18.84 11.25 -18.36
C GLY A 108 18.81 10.43 -17.05
N PRO A 109 19.64 10.79 -16.06
CA PRO A 109 19.75 10.08 -14.78
C PRO A 109 18.45 10.01 -13.97
N VAL A 110 17.53 10.97 -14.13
CA VAL A 110 16.27 11.01 -13.38
C VAL A 110 15.10 10.55 -14.25
N TRP A 111 14.77 11.26 -15.32
CA TRP A 111 13.53 11.02 -16.07
C TRP A 111 13.59 9.81 -17.00
N ILE A 112 14.71 9.58 -17.71
CA ILE A 112 14.86 8.37 -18.54
C ILE A 112 14.91 7.12 -17.66
N VAL A 113 15.67 7.17 -16.57
CA VAL A 113 15.76 6.09 -15.58
C VAL A 113 14.40 5.80 -14.94
N LEU A 114 13.68 6.83 -14.46
CA LEU A 114 12.37 6.66 -13.84
C LEU A 114 11.37 6.05 -14.82
N THR A 115 11.38 6.53 -16.07
CA THR A 115 10.52 5.98 -17.13
C THR A 115 10.84 4.50 -17.35
N LEU A 116 12.12 4.16 -17.49
CA LEU A 116 12.55 2.76 -17.69
C LEU A 116 12.15 1.84 -16.52
N ILE A 117 12.29 2.30 -15.27
CA ILE A 117 11.87 1.55 -14.07
C ILE A 117 10.40 1.15 -14.18
N PHE A 118 9.52 2.09 -14.50
CA PHE A 118 8.10 1.82 -14.62
C PHE A 118 7.78 0.99 -15.86
N THR A 119 8.41 1.27 -17.01
CA THR A 119 8.16 0.50 -18.23
C THR A 119 8.57 -0.97 -18.07
N ILE A 120 9.70 -1.27 -17.44
CA ILE A 120 10.11 -2.65 -17.13
C ILE A 120 9.15 -3.31 -16.14
N ALA A 121 8.78 -2.63 -15.06
CA ALA A 121 7.89 -3.21 -14.06
C ALA A 121 6.49 -3.50 -14.62
N ILE A 122 5.91 -2.58 -15.39
CA ILE A 122 4.60 -2.74 -16.03
C ILE A 122 4.67 -3.84 -17.10
N SER A 123 5.67 -3.78 -17.98
CA SER A 123 5.83 -4.74 -19.09
C SER A 123 6.15 -6.15 -18.57
N GLY A 124 6.94 -6.28 -17.51
CA GLY A 124 7.23 -7.57 -16.87
C GLY A 124 5.99 -8.20 -16.23
N ASN A 125 5.15 -7.39 -15.58
CA ASN A 125 3.84 -7.87 -15.11
C ASN A 125 2.93 -8.27 -16.29
N MET A 126 2.89 -7.48 -17.36
CA MET A 126 2.10 -7.83 -18.55
C MET A 126 2.59 -9.13 -19.21
N ALA A 127 3.90 -9.32 -19.33
CA ALA A 127 4.54 -10.55 -19.80
C ALA A 127 4.14 -11.76 -18.92
N SER A 128 4.24 -11.61 -17.60
CA SER A 128 3.81 -12.63 -16.64
C SER A 128 2.32 -12.97 -16.77
N TYR A 129 1.47 -11.95 -16.97
CA TYR A 129 0.04 -12.15 -17.19
C TYR A 129 -0.24 -12.97 -18.46
N LEU A 130 0.39 -12.59 -19.58
CA LEU A 130 0.23 -13.28 -20.86
C LEU A 130 0.67 -14.75 -20.78
N GLN A 131 1.75 -15.05 -20.05
CA GLN A 131 2.22 -16.42 -19.82
C GLN A 131 1.25 -17.27 -18.98
N ASN A 132 0.48 -16.64 -18.09
CA ASN A 132 -0.46 -17.32 -17.20
C ASN A 132 -1.92 -17.26 -17.71
N THR A 133 -2.12 -16.99 -19.00
CA THR A 133 -3.45 -16.95 -19.61
C THR A 133 -4.12 -18.33 -19.54
N GLY A 134 -5.07 -18.48 -18.62
CA GLY A 134 -5.76 -19.74 -18.29
C GLY A 134 -5.81 -20.04 -16.79
N ASN A 135 -4.94 -19.40 -16.00
CA ASN A 135 -4.92 -19.55 -14.55
C ASN A 135 -5.70 -18.39 -13.89
N HIS A 136 -6.78 -18.68 -13.17
CA HIS A 136 -7.69 -17.65 -12.60
C HIS A 136 -7.06 -16.83 -11.44
N HIS A 137 -5.82 -17.13 -11.06
CA HIS A 137 -5.11 -16.58 -9.88
C HIS A 137 -3.84 -15.79 -10.24
N TRP A 138 -3.81 -15.06 -11.36
CA TRP A 138 -2.69 -14.15 -11.62
C TRP A 138 -2.76 -12.90 -10.72
N ARG A 139 -1.65 -12.56 -10.05
CA ARG A 139 -1.53 -11.37 -9.20
C ARG A 139 -0.39 -10.48 -9.71
N TYR A 140 -0.61 -9.18 -9.72
CA TYR A 140 0.43 -8.19 -9.99
C TYR A 140 1.50 -8.21 -8.87
N ASN A 141 2.78 -8.23 -9.25
CA ASN A 141 3.88 -8.14 -8.30
C ASN A 141 4.39 -6.69 -8.20
N PHE A 142 3.97 -5.99 -7.14
CA PHE A 142 4.38 -4.61 -6.86
C PHE A 142 5.89 -4.47 -6.56
N HIS A 143 6.55 -5.54 -6.12
CA HIS A 143 7.98 -5.50 -5.84
C HIS A 143 8.83 -5.37 -7.12
N LEU A 144 8.28 -5.66 -8.30
CA LEU A 144 9.01 -5.47 -9.57
C LEU A 144 9.43 -4.00 -9.78
N VAL A 145 8.67 -3.02 -9.27
CA VAL A 145 9.08 -1.61 -9.28
C VAL A 145 10.32 -1.40 -8.42
N SER A 146 10.32 -1.95 -7.19
CA SER A 146 11.45 -1.85 -6.27
C SER A 146 12.70 -2.57 -6.80
N TYR A 147 12.55 -3.75 -7.39
CA TYR A 147 13.67 -4.50 -7.98
C TYR A 147 14.24 -3.78 -9.21
N SER A 148 13.39 -3.29 -10.10
CA SER A 148 13.81 -2.51 -11.28
C SER A 148 14.52 -1.22 -10.85
N ALA A 149 13.95 -0.49 -9.89
CA ALA A 149 14.55 0.73 -9.34
C ALA A 149 15.93 0.46 -8.75
N THR A 150 16.05 -0.60 -7.94
CA THR A 150 17.31 -1.01 -7.33
C THR A 150 18.38 -1.31 -8.40
N ALA A 151 18.05 -2.15 -9.38
CA ALA A 151 18.98 -2.57 -10.42
C ALA A 151 19.42 -1.39 -11.32
N ILE A 152 18.46 -0.59 -11.81
CA ILE A 152 18.76 0.52 -12.73
C ILE A 152 19.53 1.63 -12.00
N MET A 153 19.11 2.02 -10.79
CA MET A 153 19.81 3.09 -10.04
C MET A 153 21.21 2.67 -9.62
N MET A 154 21.41 1.40 -9.21
CA MET A 154 22.75 0.89 -8.94
C MET A 154 23.62 0.94 -10.20
N TYR A 155 23.08 0.55 -11.35
CA TYR A 155 23.83 0.61 -12.61
C TYR A 155 24.20 2.04 -13.00
N THR A 156 23.24 2.97 -13.02
CA THR A 156 23.45 4.35 -13.47
C THR A 156 24.28 5.20 -12.52
N LEU A 157 24.43 4.79 -11.26
CA LEU A 157 25.29 5.48 -10.30
C LEU A 157 26.65 4.79 -10.15
N LEU A 158 26.67 3.48 -9.91
CA LEU A 158 27.91 2.78 -9.55
C LEU A 158 28.84 2.57 -10.74
N VAL A 159 28.30 2.24 -11.93
CA VAL A 159 29.12 2.00 -13.12
C VAL A 159 29.85 3.28 -13.58
N PRO A 160 29.16 4.44 -13.69
CA PRO A 160 29.85 5.71 -13.98
C PRO A 160 30.85 6.13 -12.90
N CYS A 161 30.54 5.91 -11.62
CA CYS A 161 31.48 6.18 -10.52
C CYS A 161 32.75 5.35 -10.63
N ALA A 162 32.62 4.04 -10.89
CA ALA A 162 33.74 3.14 -11.05
C ALA A 162 34.59 3.51 -12.29
N LEU A 163 33.93 3.79 -13.42
CA LEU A 163 34.59 4.24 -14.64
C LEU A 163 35.34 5.57 -14.44
N TRP A 164 34.71 6.54 -13.77
CA TRP A 164 35.33 7.81 -13.43
C TRP A 164 36.60 7.63 -12.59
N GLY A 165 36.51 6.83 -11.52
CA GLY A 165 37.65 6.53 -10.65
C GLY A 165 38.78 5.83 -11.42
N PHE A 166 38.44 4.87 -12.28
CA PHE A 166 39.40 4.14 -13.10
C PHE A 166 40.07 5.01 -14.16
N LEU A 167 39.32 5.87 -14.86
CA LEU A 167 39.86 6.82 -15.83
C LEU A 167 40.82 7.80 -15.13
N LYS A 168 40.42 8.35 -13.98
CA LYS A 168 41.27 9.26 -13.19
C LYS A 168 42.56 8.59 -12.71
N TRP A 169 42.50 7.30 -12.36
CA TRP A 169 43.68 6.53 -11.96
C TRP A 169 44.57 6.14 -13.15
N SER A 170 43.98 5.69 -14.25
CA SER A 170 44.71 5.13 -15.41
C SER A 170 45.33 6.19 -16.33
N VAL A 171 44.86 7.44 -16.26
CA VAL A 171 45.34 8.57 -17.09
C VAL A 171 46.46 9.38 -16.41
N ARG A 172 47.06 8.88 -15.31
CA ARG A 172 48.09 9.63 -14.57
C ARG A 172 49.46 9.65 -15.30
N SER A 173 49.68 10.78 -15.98
CA SER A 173 50.93 11.44 -16.41
C SER A 173 52.06 10.56 -16.98
N THR A 174 52.08 10.43 -18.31
CA THR A 174 53.36 10.34 -19.05
C THR A 174 53.91 11.76 -19.17
N GLU A 175 55.13 11.98 -18.67
CA GLU A 175 55.84 13.26 -18.73
C GLU A 175 56.22 13.64 -20.17
N LEU A 176 56.24 14.96 -20.40
CA LEU A 176 56.79 15.70 -21.54
C LEU A 176 56.03 15.57 -22.87
N ASP A 177 55.13 16.53 -23.10
CA ASP A 177 55.11 17.29 -24.36
C ASP A 177 54.63 18.70 -24.02
N MET A 178 55.55 19.67 -24.13
CA MET A 178 55.21 21.08 -24.28
C MET A 178 54.78 21.28 -25.74
N ASP A 179 53.76 22.11 -25.93
CA ASP A 179 53.17 22.50 -27.23
C ASP A 179 52.11 21.52 -27.78
N ASP A 180 50.89 21.60 -27.22
CA ASP A 180 49.66 21.59 -28.02
C ASP A 180 48.47 22.11 -27.17
N GLU A 181 47.96 23.28 -27.54
CA GLU A 181 46.69 23.84 -27.07
C GLU A 181 45.51 22.98 -27.57
N GLU A 182 45.08 21.97 -26.82
CA GLU A 182 43.67 21.52 -26.78
C GLU A 182 43.44 20.50 -25.66
N ASP A 183 43.38 20.98 -24.42
CA ASP A 183 43.16 20.14 -23.24
C ASP A 183 41.74 19.52 -23.25
N VAL A 184 41.61 18.30 -23.77
CA VAL A 184 40.41 17.46 -23.57
C VAL A 184 40.51 16.85 -22.17
N SER A 185 40.01 17.60 -21.20
CA SER A 185 39.95 17.23 -19.79
C SER A 185 39.17 15.92 -19.58
N SER A 186 39.65 15.09 -18.65
CA SER A 186 38.96 13.85 -18.25
C SER A 186 37.51 14.16 -17.86
N PRO A 187 36.51 13.34 -18.29
CA PRO A 187 35.11 13.66 -18.07
C PRO A 187 34.79 13.76 -16.58
N SER A 188 33.99 14.77 -16.21
CA SER A 188 33.51 14.90 -14.84
C SER A 188 32.60 13.73 -14.47
N LEU A 189 32.51 13.41 -13.18
CA LEU A 189 31.60 12.37 -12.69
C LEU A 189 30.14 12.68 -13.10
N LEU A 190 29.74 13.95 -13.02
CA LEU A 190 28.41 14.38 -13.40
C LEU A 190 28.13 14.18 -14.90
N SER A 191 29.12 14.46 -15.76
CA SER A 191 29.02 14.20 -17.21
C SER A 191 28.88 12.71 -17.52
N LEU A 192 29.59 11.84 -16.78
CA LEU A 192 29.46 10.39 -16.93
C LEU A 192 28.11 9.87 -16.49
N ILE A 193 27.61 10.32 -15.33
CA ILE A 193 26.26 9.97 -14.84
C ILE A 193 25.21 10.44 -15.87
N CYS A 194 25.32 11.67 -16.36
CA CYS A 194 24.45 12.24 -17.39
C CYS A 194 24.37 11.33 -18.64
N ILE A 195 25.50 11.01 -19.27
CA ILE A 195 25.50 10.22 -20.51
C ILE A 195 25.03 8.79 -20.27
N TYR A 196 25.40 8.16 -19.14
CA TYR A 196 24.88 6.84 -18.80
C TYR A 196 23.37 6.83 -18.65
N GLY A 197 22.78 7.86 -18.01
CA GLY A 197 21.33 8.00 -17.91
C GLY A 197 20.66 8.04 -19.30
N TYR A 198 21.19 8.82 -20.23
CA TYR A 198 20.67 8.88 -21.60
C TYR A 198 20.92 7.60 -22.43
N SER A 199 22.05 6.91 -22.20
CA SER A 199 22.38 5.67 -22.90
C SER A 199 21.33 4.57 -22.68
N LEU A 200 20.58 4.64 -21.57
CA LEU A 200 19.52 3.68 -21.25
C LEU A 200 18.19 3.94 -21.99
N ALA A 201 18.05 5.06 -22.72
CA ALA A 201 16.80 5.42 -23.39
C ALA A 201 16.30 4.34 -24.35
N ILE A 202 17.21 3.62 -25.03
CA ILE A 202 16.86 2.53 -25.96
C ILE A 202 16.15 1.37 -25.27
N TYR A 203 16.38 1.17 -23.96
CA TYR A 203 15.72 0.09 -23.22
C TYR A 203 14.26 0.36 -22.92
N ILE A 204 13.79 1.61 -23.01
CA ILE A 204 12.37 1.94 -22.82
C ILE A 204 11.51 1.22 -23.88
N PRO A 205 11.68 1.46 -25.20
CA PRO A 205 10.91 0.73 -26.20
C PRO A 205 11.24 -0.77 -26.22
N VAL A 206 12.48 -1.17 -25.96
CA VAL A 206 12.87 -2.60 -25.90
C VAL A 206 12.12 -3.34 -24.79
N SER A 207 11.93 -2.73 -23.62
CA SER A 207 11.22 -3.35 -22.50
C SER A 207 9.74 -3.60 -22.79
N VAL A 208 9.10 -2.74 -23.58
CA VAL A 208 7.74 -2.98 -24.09
C VAL A 208 7.74 -4.14 -25.08
N LEU A 209 8.71 -4.19 -26.00
CA LEU A 209 8.80 -5.24 -27.01
C LEU A 209 9.13 -6.62 -26.40
N TRP A 210 9.84 -6.68 -25.28
CA TRP A 210 10.10 -7.94 -24.55
C TRP A 210 8.85 -8.63 -24.01
N THR A 211 7.70 -7.95 -24.00
CA THR A 211 6.40 -8.57 -23.66
C THR A 211 5.99 -9.65 -24.65
N ILE A 212 6.50 -9.58 -25.89
CA ILE A 212 6.30 -10.58 -26.92
C ILE A 212 7.13 -11.83 -26.55
N GLN A 213 6.43 -12.90 -26.18
CA GLN A 213 6.98 -14.15 -25.64
C GLN A 213 7.60 -15.07 -26.70
N VAL A 214 8.54 -14.52 -27.49
CA VAL A 214 9.30 -15.28 -28.50
C VAL A 214 10.78 -15.17 -28.14
N SER A 215 11.35 -16.26 -27.60
CA SER A 215 12.71 -16.27 -27.04
C SER A 215 13.78 -15.75 -28.01
N MET A 216 13.76 -16.19 -29.27
CA MET A 216 14.70 -15.71 -30.30
C MET A 216 14.59 -14.19 -30.54
N PHE A 217 13.36 -13.65 -30.52
CA PHE A 217 13.12 -12.23 -30.68
C PHE A 217 13.58 -11.43 -29.46
N GLN A 218 13.33 -11.94 -28.25
CA GLN A 218 13.78 -11.30 -27.00
C GLN A 218 15.32 -11.21 -26.93
N TRP A 219 16.03 -12.27 -27.29
CA TRP A 219 17.50 -12.27 -27.35
C TRP A 219 18.06 -11.38 -28.46
N LEU A 220 17.39 -11.30 -29.62
CA LEU A 220 17.75 -10.33 -30.67
C LEU A 220 17.65 -8.89 -30.16
N LEU A 221 16.61 -8.57 -29.38
CA LEU A 221 16.43 -7.28 -28.74
C LEU A 221 17.48 -7.01 -27.64
N VAL A 222 17.89 -8.02 -26.87
CA VAL A 222 19.00 -7.91 -25.91
C VAL A 222 20.28 -7.50 -26.62
N ILE A 223 20.67 -8.21 -27.68
CA ILE A 223 21.88 -7.94 -28.44
C ILE A 223 21.82 -6.55 -29.07
N THR A 224 20.69 -6.23 -29.73
CA THR A 224 20.52 -4.95 -30.43
C THR A 224 20.50 -3.78 -29.45
N GLY A 225 19.74 -3.88 -28.35
CA GLY A 225 19.66 -2.84 -27.32
C GLY A 225 20.99 -2.61 -26.61
N ALA A 226 21.69 -3.68 -26.22
CA ALA A 226 23.01 -3.60 -25.61
C ALA A 226 24.03 -2.96 -26.54
N PHE A 227 24.08 -3.39 -27.81
CA PHE A 227 24.97 -2.81 -28.80
C PHE A 227 24.66 -1.34 -29.08
N LEU A 228 23.40 -0.94 -29.28
CA LEU A 228 23.05 0.46 -29.52
C LEU A 228 23.42 1.34 -28.32
N SER A 229 23.09 0.89 -27.11
CA SER A 229 23.37 1.61 -25.85
C SER A 229 24.87 1.75 -25.60
N GLY A 230 25.62 0.65 -25.70
CA GLY A 230 27.07 0.60 -25.52
C GLY A 230 27.80 1.40 -26.60
N PHE A 231 27.44 1.22 -27.87
CA PHE A 231 28.04 1.95 -28.99
C PHE A 231 27.79 3.45 -28.90
N ALA A 232 26.58 3.89 -28.52
CA ALA A 232 26.26 5.31 -28.30
C ALA A 232 27.13 5.94 -27.22
N LEU A 233 27.30 5.23 -26.10
CA LEU A 233 28.11 5.69 -24.99
C LEU A 233 29.60 5.74 -25.39
N LEU A 234 30.08 4.71 -26.09
CA LEU A 234 31.47 4.63 -26.55
C LEU A 234 31.82 5.68 -27.58
N THR A 235 30.92 6.02 -28.52
CA THR A 235 31.20 7.09 -29.50
C THR A 235 31.42 8.44 -28.82
N ILE A 236 30.69 8.71 -27.73
CA ILE A 236 30.82 9.93 -26.92
C ILE A 236 32.09 9.87 -26.04
N LEU A 237 32.40 8.72 -25.43
CA LEU A 237 33.51 8.60 -24.49
C LEU A 237 34.87 8.25 -25.13
N MET A 238 34.90 7.87 -26.40
CA MET A 238 36.12 7.42 -27.09
C MET A 238 37.31 8.39 -26.97
N PRO A 239 37.15 9.72 -27.08
CA PRO A 239 38.26 10.67 -26.91
C PRO A 239 38.92 10.59 -25.52
N ALA A 240 38.13 10.32 -24.47
CA ALA A 240 38.63 10.16 -23.11
C ALA A 240 39.22 8.76 -22.88
N VAL A 241 38.57 7.71 -23.40
CA VAL A 241 38.99 6.31 -23.21
C VAL A 241 40.32 6.02 -23.91
N LYS A 242 40.56 6.58 -25.10
CA LYS A 242 41.81 6.38 -25.87
C LYS A 242 43.07 6.88 -25.14
N LYS A 243 42.93 7.82 -24.20
CA LYS A 243 44.06 8.34 -23.40
C LYS A 243 44.56 7.33 -22.35
N SER A 244 43.77 6.32 -22.02
CA SER A 244 44.17 5.27 -21.08
C SER A 244 44.92 4.15 -21.80
N LYS A 245 46.01 3.67 -21.19
CA LYS A 245 46.71 2.45 -21.64
C LYS A 245 45.85 1.18 -21.59
N TYR A 246 44.73 1.23 -20.86
CA TYR A 246 43.76 0.14 -20.75
C TYR A 246 42.50 0.35 -21.61
N SER A 247 42.58 1.20 -22.64
CA SER A 247 41.44 1.57 -23.50
C SER A 247 40.63 0.38 -24.01
N LEU A 248 41.29 -0.68 -24.48
CA LEU A 248 40.62 -1.91 -24.94
C LEU A 248 39.81 -2.59 -23.82
N PHE A 249 40.36 -2.68 -22.61
CA PHE A 249 39.66 -3.27 -21.46
C PHE A 249 38.46 -2.42 -21.03
N ILE A 250 38.59 -1.08 -21.08
CA ILE A 250 37.49 -0.17 -20.76
C ILE A 250 36.34 -0.34 -21.76
N VAL A 251 36.66 -0.41 -23.06
CA VAL A 251 35.67 -0.63 -24.13
C VAL A 251 34.91 -1.95 -23.91
N LEU A 252 35.65 -3.04 -23.68
CA LEU A 252 35.05 -4.36 -23.43
C LEU A 252 34.21 -4.38 -22.16
N ALA A 253 34.65 -3.71 -21.10
CA ALA A 253 33.91 -3.62 -19.84
C ALA A 253 32.59 -2.85 -20.00
N ILE A 254 32.59 -1.76 -20.77
CA ILE A 254 31.38 -0.98 -21.03
C ILE A 254 30.36 -1.81 -21.83
N GLU A 255 30.79 -2.47 -22.90
CA GLU A 255 29.91 -3.33 -23.70
C GLU A 255 29.37 -4.51 -22.88
N LEU A 256 30.23 -5.18 -22.12
CA LEU A 256 29.84 -6.29 -21.26
C LEU A 256 28.83 -5.85 -20.18
N ALA A 257 29.01 -4.66 -19.60
CA ALA A 257 28.08 -4.12 -18.61
C ALA A 257 26.69 -3.85 -19.20
N HIS A 258 26.60 -3.29 -20.41
CA HIS A 258 25.31 -3.06 -21.08
C HIS A 258 24.65 -4.38 -21.49
N PHE A 259 25.44 -5.35 -21.98
CA PHE A 259 24.92 -6.68 -22.28
C PHE A 259 24.40 -7.39 -21.02
N ALA A 260 25.15 -7.37 -19.92
CA ALA A 260 24.76 -7.96 -18.65
C ALA A 260 23.48 -7.31 -18.09
N LEU A 261 23.35 -5.99 -18.20
CA LEU A 261 22.14 -5.27 -17.81
C LEU A 261 20.93 -5.72 -18.64
N ALA A 262 21.06 -5.74 -19.97
CA ALA A 262 19.99 -6.12 -20.89
C ALA A 262 19.56 -7.58 -20.70
N ALA A 263 20.53 -8.49 -20.59
CA ALA A 263 20.27 -9.90 -20.31
C ALA A 263 19.62 -10.10 -18.93
N GLY A 264 20.08 -9.37 -17.91
CA GLY A 264 19.50 -9.38 -16.57
C GLY A 264 18.04 -8.93 -16.57
N PHE A 265 17.71 -7.86 -17.30
CA PHE A 265 16.31 -7.42 -17.45
C PHE A 265 15.46 -8.49 -18.12
N MET A 266 15.90 -8.99 -19.28
CA MET A 266 15.15 -10.00 -20.03
C MET A 266 14.93 -11.27 -19.19
N LEU A 267 15.99 -11.81 -18.57
CA LEU A 267 15.93 -13.04 -17.79
C LEU A 267 15.09 -12.91 -16.52
N TYR A 268 15.19 -11.80 -15.78
CA TYR A 268 14.50 -11.67 -14.49
C TYR A 268 13.04 -11.21 -14.63
N PHE A 269 12.77 -10.30 -15.57
CA PHE A 269 11.46 -9.65 -15.68
C PHE A 269 10.57 -10.25 -16.77
N PHE A 270 11.14 -10.94 -17.76
CA PHE A 270 10.40 -11.40 -18.95
C PHE A 270 10.50 -12.91 -19.20
N HIS A 271 11.38 -13.63 -18.49
CA HIS A 271 11.50 -15.08 -18.50
C HIS A 271 11.22 -15.64 -17.09
N ALA A 272 9.99 -16.07 -16.82
CA ALA A 272 9.70 -16.83 -15.61
C ALA A 272 10.09 -18.30 -15.86
N PRO A 273 10.81 -18.98 -14.94
CA PRO A 273 10.94 -20.42 -15.00
C PRO A 273 9.55 -21.07 -14.86
N ASP A 274 9.31 -22.16 -15.59
CA ASP A 274 8.12 -22.98 -15.44
C ASP A 274 7.97 -23.34 -13.96
N MET A 275 6.94 -22.81 -13.29
CA MET A 275 6.58 -23.30 -11.97
C MET A 275 6.06 -24.72 -12.15
N GLU A 276 6.85 -25.70 -11.70
CA GLU A 276 6.42 -27.09 -11.59
C GLU A 276 5.04 -27.13 -10.92
N THR A 277 4.08 -27.69 -11.64
CA THR A 277 2.74 -27.93 -11.12
C THR A 277 2.86 -28.84 -9.89
N PRO A 278 2.25 -28.50 -8.74
CA PRO A 278 2.24 -29.40 -7.61
C PRO A 278 1.54 -30.69 -8.03
N VAL A 279 2.22 -31.82 -7.85
CA VAL A 279 1.65 -33.15 -8.03
C VAL A 279 0.40 -33.24 -7.15
N GLU A 280 -0.78 -33.37 -7.78
CA GLU A 280 -2.03 -33.69 -7.09
C GLU A 280 -1.87 -35.04 -6.40
N THR A 281 -1.62 -35.02 -5.09
CA THR A 281 -1.88 -36.19 -4.25
C THR A 281 -3.38 -36.47 -4.25
N PRO A 282 -3.82 -37.74 -4.40
CA PRO A 282 -5.24 -38.08 -4.41
C PRO A 282 -5.91 -37.62 -3.11
N LEU A 283 -7.08 -37.00 -3.23
CA LEU A 283 -7.94 -36.68 -2.09
C LEU A 283 -8.18 -37.92 -1.22
N PRO A 284 -7.93 -37.85 0.10
CA PRO A 284 -8.45 -38.87 1.01
C PRO A 284 -9.97 -38.82 0.99
N LYS A 285 -10.59 -40.01 1.15
CA LYS A 285 -12.03 -40.20 1.38
C LYS A 285 -12.56 -39.21 2.43
N ALA A 286 -13.80 -38.76 2.21
CA ALA A 286 -14.57 -37.90 3.09
C ALA A 286 -14.32 -38.18 4.58
N ILE A 287 -13.63 -37.25 5.23
CA ILE A 287 -13.26 -37.32 6.64
C ILE A 287 -14.54 -37.08 7.45
N THR A 288 -15.07 -38.16 8.02
CA THR A 288 -16.28 -38.19 8.85
C THR A 288 -15.88 -38.31 10.32
N SER A 289 -15.32 -37.23 10.85
CA SER A 289 -15.26 -36.87 12.28
C SER A 289 -14.34 -35.66 12.40
N VAL A 290 -14.86 -34.55 12.92
CA VAL A 290 -14.19 -33.25 13.01
C VAL A 290 -13.86 -32.94 14.46
N VAL A 291 -12.67 -32.43 14.75
CA VAL A 291 -12.42 -31.43 15.80
C VAL A 291 -11.28 -30.48 15.41
N VAL A 292 -11.60 -29.20 15.30
CA VAL A 292 -10.61 -28.11 15.32
C VAL A 292 -10.52 -27.62 16.75
N ASN A 293 -9.34 -27.66 17.32
CA ASN A 293 -9.23 -27.17 18.67
C ASN A 293 -7.81 -26.73 18.97
N THR A 294 -7.61 -25.42 18.79
CA THR A 294 -6.98 -24.51 19.74
C THR A 294 -6.76 -23.25 18.94
N THR A 295 -7.80 -22.43 18.85
CA THR A 295 -7.75 -21.27 17.97
C THR A 295 -7.50 -20.02 18.74
N MET A 296 -6.26 -19.56 18.64
CA MET A 296 -5.89 -18.33 19.27
C MET A 296 -6.29 -17.17 18.37
N GLN A 297 -7.19 -16.35 18.87
CA GLN A 297 -7.60 -15.08 18.27
C GLN A 297 -6.90 -13.96 19.03
N SER A 298 -6.13 -13.11 18.33
CA SER A 298 -5.40 -12.00 18.97
C SER A 298 -5.11 -10.83 18.02
N SER A 299 -6.02 -10.53 17.09
CA SER A 299 -5.81 -9.39 16.18
C SER A 299 -5.75 -8.04 16.92
N ALA A 300 -6.40 -7.96 18.09
CA ALA A 300 -6.60 -6.76 18.89
C ALA A 300 -6.25 -7.00 20.38
N ASN A 301 -7.02 -6.42 21.30
CA ASN A 301 -6.81 -6.51 22.75
C ASN A 301 -7.48 -7.71 23.44
N LYS A 302 -8.19 -8.57 22.69
CA LYS A 302 -8.81 -9.80 23.20
C LYS A 302 -7.93 -10.98 22.82
N ILE A 303 -7.78 -11.93 23.73
CA ILE A 303 -7.26 -13.26 23.44
C ILE A 303 -8.30 -14.31 23.76
N GLY A 304 -8.52 -15.27 22.87
CA GLY A 304 -9.42 -16.38 23.12
C GLY A 304 -8.96 -17.67 22.48
N VAL A 305 -9.43 -18.78 23.04
CA VAL A 305 -9.25 -20.15 22.51
C VAL A 305 -10.62 -20.78 22.35
N GLY A 306 -10.91 -21.24 21.13
CA GLY A 306 -12.18 -21.86 20.78
C GLY A 306 -12.01 -23.30 20.31
N ILE A 307 -13.06 -24.08 20.55
CA ILE A 307 -13.11 -25.52 20.27
C ILE A 307 -14.42 -25.82 19.56
N VAL A 308 -14.32 -26.36 18.35
CA VAL A 308 -15.49 -26.71 17.53
C VAL A 308 -15.39 -28.14 17.04
N ARG A 309 -16.49 -28.89 17.16
CA ARG A 309 -16.67 -30.27 16.65
C ARG A 309 -17.93 -30.28 15.80
N ASP A 310 -17.80 -30.59 14.51
CA ASP A 310 -18.92 -30.73 13.58
C ASP A 310 -19.90 -29.53 13.55
N GLY A 311 -19.39 -28.31 13.75
CA GLY A 311 -20.21 -27.09 13.83
C GLY A 311 -20.75 -26.76 15.22
N GLU A 312 -20.55 -27.62 16.22
CA GLU A 312 -20.92 -27.39 17.62
C GLU A 312 -19.77 -26.76 18.41
N VAL A 313 -20.08 -25.76 19.23
CA VAL A 313 -19.13 -25.06 20.08
C VAL A 313 -18.97 -25.81 21.41
N LEU A 314 -17.79 -26.37 21.66
CA LEU A 314 -17.50 -27.11 22.89
C LEU A 314 -16.87 -26.24 23.98
N ALA A 315 -16.10 -25.21 23.60
CA ALA A 315 -15.55 -24.23 24.53
C ALA A 315 -15.26 -22.90 23.82
N ASN A 316 -15.40 -21.80 24.56
CA ASN A 316 -15.21 -20.43 24.10
C ASN A 316 -14.56 -19.56 25.18
N GLU A 317 -13.30 -19.85 25.49
CA GLU A 317 -12.57 -19.15 26.54
C GLU A 317 -11.97 -17.85 26.01
N ARG A 318 -12.11 -16.75 26.75
CA ARG A 318 -11.64 -15.42 26.33
C ARG A 318 -11.21 -14.55 27.51
N GLU A 319 -10.19 -13.73 27.29
CA GLU A 319 -9.79 -12.63 28.17
C GLU A 319 -9.53 -11.35 27.39
N THR A 320 -9.79 -10.21 28.02
CA THR A 320 -9.62 -8.87 27.42
C THR A 320 -8.55 -8.11 28.18
N TYR A 321 -7.59 -7.52 27.46
CA TYR A 321 -6.69 -6.53 28.02
C TYR A 321 -7.41 -5.18 28.12
N ILE A 322 -7.63 -4.72 29.36
CA ILE A 322 -8.32 -3.47 29.68
C ILE A 322 -7.29 -2.45 30.19
N THR A 323 -7.23 -1.28 29.55
CA THR A 323 -6.38 -0.16 29.93
C THR A 323 -7.12 0.85 30.83
N PRO A 324 -6.41 1.68 31.61
CA PRO A 324 -7.03 2.76 32.36
C PRO A 324 -7.85 3.73 31.48
N PRO A 325 -8.89 4.40 32.03
CA PRO A 325 -9.67 5.39 31.29
C PRO A 325 -8.79 6.50 30.69
N GLY A 326 -9.03 6.85 29.42
CA GLY A 326 -8.22 7.82 28.67
C GLY A 326 -7.04 7.22 27.91
N GLU A 327 -6.68 5.96 28.15
CA GLU A 327 -5.57 5.28 27.48
C GLU A 327 -6.08 4.22 26.48
N GLY A 328 -5.37 4.07 25.36
CA GLY A 328 -5.60 3.01 24.38
C GLY A 328 -4.56 1.90 24.53
N PHE A 329 -4.92 0.66 24.21
CA PHE A 329 -3.98 -0.46 24.29
C PHE A 329 -2.88 -0.36 23.25
N LEU A 330 -1.63 -0.55 23.68
CA LEU A 330 -0.47 -0.54 22.79
C LEU A 330 -0.10 -1.97 22.34
N PRO A 331 0.44 -2.17 21.12
CA PRO A 331 0.76 -3.50 20.60
C PRO A 331 1.71 -4.31 21.51
N LYS A 332 2.70 -3.66 22.12
CA LYS A 332 3.71 -4.30 22.98
C LYS A 332 3.10 -4.85 24.27
N GLU A 333 2.31 -4.04 24.96
CA GLU A 333 1.66 -4.39 26.22
C GLU A 333 0.57 -5.45 26.00
N THR A 334 -0.18 -5.30 24.90
CA THR A 334 -1.18 -6.30 24.48
C THR A 334 -0.52 -7.66 24.23
N ALA A 335 0.62 -7.70 23.55
CA ALA A 335 1.37 -8.94 23.34
C ALA A 335 1.93 -9.52 24.65
N GLN A 336 2.30 -8.67 25.61
CA GLN A 336 2.71 -9.14 26.94
C GLN A 336 1.54 -9.80 27.69
N HIS A 337 0.37 -9.18 27.68
CA HIS A 337 -0.85 -9.76 28.24
C HIS A 337 -1.18 -11.11 27.59
N HIS A 338 -1.15 -11.19 26.25
CA HIS A 338 -1.43 -12.45 25.56
C HIS A 338 -0.43 -13.55 25.92
N ARG A 339 0.87 -13.24 25.98
CA ARG A 339 1.90 -14.21 26.40
C ARG A 339 1.66 -14.75 27.80
N SER A 340 1.18 -13.92 28.73
CA SER A 340 0.94 -14.36 30.11
C SER A 340 -0.36 -15.15 30.29
N ARG A 341 -1.29 -15.10 29.32
CA ARG A 341 -2.63 -15.72 29.46
C ARG A 341 -2.88 -16.89 28.52
N VAL A 342 -2.22 -16.93 27.37
CA VAL A 342 -2.54 -17.84 26.27
C VAL A 342 -2.54 -19.32 26.66
N LEU A 343 -1.59 -19.76 27.48
CA LEU A 343 -1.50 -21.15 27.93
C LEU A 343 -2.56 -21.51 28.97
N ASP A 344 -2.92 -20.57 29.85
CA ASP A 344 -3.97 -20.75 30.85
C ASP A 344 -5.35 -20.87 30.17
N ILE A 345 -5.63 -19.98 29.20
CA ILE A 345 -6.86 -20.00 28.40
C ILE A 345 -6.95 -21.29 27.59
N LEU A 346 -5.84 -21.73 27.00
CA LEU A 346 -5.74 -23.00 26.30
C LEU A 346 -6.11 -24.18 27.22
N LYS A 347 -5.51 -24.22 28.41
CA LYS A 347 -5.80 -25.27 29.39
C LYS A 347 -7.28 -25.26 29.79
N ARG A 348 -7.84 -24.09 30.13
CA ARG A 348 -9.27 -23.96 30.45
C ARG A 348 -10.15 -24.45 29.31
N ALA A 349 -9.82 -24.12 28.06
CA ALA A 349 -10.60 -24.54 26.91
C ALA A 349 -10.61 -26.08 26.81
N LEU A 350 -9.43 -26.72 26.89
CA LEU A 350 -9.33 -28.19 26.88
C LEU A 350 -10.15 -28.82 28.02
N ASP A 351 -10.01 -28.30 29.25
CA ASP A 351 -10.74 -28.77 30.43
C ASP A 351 -12.26 -28.64 30.26
N VAL A 352 -12.76 -27.50 29.77
CA VAL A 352 -14.20 -27.25 29.52
C VAL A 352 -14.75 -28.15 28.41
N SER A 353 -13.98 -28.34 27.35
CA SER A 353 -14.41 -29.15 26.20
C SER A 353 -14.40 -30.66 26.47
N GLY A 354 -13.61 -31.12 27.45
CA GLY A 354 -13.35 -32.53 27.71
C GLY A 354 -12.54 -33.25 26.62
N ILE A 355 -11.98 -32.50 25.65
CA ILE A 355 -11.25 -33.06 24.51
C ILE A 355 -9.77 -33.27 24.85
N SER A 356 -9.25 -34.46 24.57
CA SER A 356 -7.81 -34.72 24.67
C SER A 356 -7.05 -34.20 23.45
N PRO A 357 -5.77 -33.79 23.59
CA PRO A 357 -4.97 -33.34 22.44
C PRO A 357 -4.87 -34.31 21.26
N LYS A 358 -5.06 -35.61 21.50
CA LYS A 358 -5.00 -36.65 20.46
C LYS A 358 -6.20 -36.59 19.51
N GLU A 359 -7.35 -36.14 20.00
CA GLU A 359 -8.61 -36.02 19.26
C GLU A 359 -8.69 -34.76 18.40
N ILE A 360 -7.70 -33.88 18.46
CA ILE A 360 -7.64 -32.65 17.66
C ILE A 360 -7.20 -33.02 16.24
N ASP A 361 -7.93 -32.59 15.21
CA ASP A 361 -7.59 -32.90 13.81
C ASP A 361 -6.73 -31.82 13.16
N VAL A 362 -6.94 -30.56 13.53
CA VAL A 362 -6.20 -29.42 12.98
C VAL A 362 -6.13 -28.29 14.00
N VAL A 363 -4.99 -27.59 14.02
CA VAL A 363 -4.77 -26.38 14.80
C VAL A 363 -4.96 -25.17 13.90
N CYS A 364 -5.91 -24.31 14.22
CA CYS A 364 -6.15 -23.08 13.46
C CYS A 364 -5.69 -21.86 14.26
N TYR A 365 -5.29 -20.78 13.60
CA TYR A 365 -4.97 -19.52 14.28
C TYR A 365 -5.27 -18.33 13.38
N THR A 366 -5.41 -17.15 13.98
CA THR A 366 -5.59 -15.92 13.21
C THR A 366 -4.30 -15.55 12.50
N LYS A 367 -4.27 -15.73 11.18
CA LYS A 367 -3.14 -15.29 10.34
C LYS A 367 -3.14 -13.77 10.19
N GLY A 368 -4.32 -13.16 10.15
CA GLY A 368 -4.53 -11.71 10.12
C GLY A 368 -5.91 -11.35 9.55
N PRO A 369 -6.22 -10.05 9.34
CA PRO A 369 -5.39 -8.89 9.70
C PRO A 369 -5.30 -8.65 11.22
N GLY A 370 -4.42 -7.75 11.65
CA GLY A 370 -4.30 -7.38 13.07
C GLY A 370 -2.93 -6.82 13.46
N MET A 371 -2.76 -6.51 14.74
CA MET A 371 -1.50 -6.02 15.30
C MET A 371 -0.42 -7.10 15.26
N ALA A 372 0.75 -6.80 14.65
CA ALA A 372 1.83 -7.79 14.51
C ALA A 372 2.28 -8.47 15.81
N PRO A 373 2.59 -7.73 16.91
CA PRO A 373 3.12 -8.38 18.10
C PRO A 373 2.13 -9.36 18.76
N PRO A 374 0.84 -9.01 18.95
CA PRO A 374 -0.20 -9.97 19.34
C PRO A 374 -0.33 -11.18 18.41
N LEU A 375 -0.44 -10.97 17.09
CA LEU A 375 -0.55 -12.06 16.10
C LEU A 375 0.65 -13.03 16.19
N LEU A 376 1.85 -12.50 16.41
CA LEU A 376 3.07 -13.31 16.50
C LEU A 376 3.04 -14.26 17.69
N VAL A 377 2.56 -13.80 18.86
CA VAL A 377 2.43 -14.64 20.07
C VAL A 377 1.58 -15.86 19.76
N VAL A 378 0.44 -15.63 19.15
CA VAL A 378 -0.54 -16.65 18.80
C VAL A 378 -0.02 -17.61 17.74
N ALA A 379 0.62 -17.10 16.67
CA ALA A 379 1.20 -17.94 15.64
C ALA A 379 2.30 -18.85 16.20
N ILE A 380 3.14 -18.34 17.12
CA ILE A 380 4.18 -19.16 17.77
C ILE A 380 3.57 -20.28 18.59
N VAL A 381 2.56 -19.99 19.42
CA VAL A 381 1.95 -21.02 20.26
C VAL A 381 1.19 -22.04 19.40
N ALA A 382 0.43 -21.59 18.40
CA ALA A 382 -0.27 -22.47 17.46
C ALA A 382 0.69 -23.40 16.70
N ARG A 383 1.84 -22.90 16.25
CA ARG A 383 2.88 -23.73 15.63
C ARG A 383 3.47 -24.73 16.63
N THR A 384 3.76 -24.28 17.84
CA THR A 384 4.33 -25.14 18.89
C THR A 384 3.42 -26.31 19.22
N ILE A 385 2.13 -26.06 19.47
CA ILE A 385 1.16 -27.12 19.79
C ILE A 385 0.88 -28.03 18.59
N ALA A 386 0.82 -27.49 17.37
CA ALA A 386 0.67 -28.30 16.15
C ALA A 386 1.85 -29.28 15.99
N GLN A 387 3.08 -28.85 16.28
CA GLN A 387 4.26 -29.72 16.26
C GLN A 387 4.25 -30.76 17.38
N ILE A 388 3.95 -30.36 18.62
CA ILE A 388 3.91 -31.27 19.78
C ILE A 388 2.83 -32.34 19.60
N TRP A 389 1.66 -31.96 19.07
CA TRP A 389 0.54 -32.87 18.86
C TRP A 389 0.59 -33.60 17.51
N ASN A 390 1.59 -33.28 16.67
CA ASN A 390 1.74 -33.78 15.31
C ASN A 390 0.45 -33.61 14.47
N LYS A 391 -0.09 -32.40 14.46
CA LYS A 391 -1.33 -32.03 13.75
C LYS A 391 -1.06 -31.00 12.66
N PRO A 392 -1.83 -31.00 11.56
CA PRO A 392 -1.78 -29.92 10.57
C PRO A 392 -2.14 -28.57 11.20
N ILE A 393 -1.68 -27.50 10.55
CA ILE A 393 -1.97 -26.12 10.95
C ILE A 393 -2.67 -25.36 9.82
N LEU A 394 -3.60 -24.46 10.16
CA LEU A 394 -4.24 -23.55 9.21
C LEU A 394 -4.27 -22.11 9.72
N GLY A 395 -3.87 -21.17 8.86
CA GLY A 395 -4.01 -19.75 9.10
C GLY A 395 -5.34 -19.23 8.57
N VAL A 396 -6.13 -18.60 9.43
CA VAL A 396 -7.50 -18.14 9.12
C VAL A 396 -7.54 -16.61 9.03
N ASN A 397 -8.31 -16.10 8.07
CA ASN A 397 -8.60 -14.66 7.96
C ASN A 397 -9.60 -14.24 9.05
N HIS A 398 -9.25 -13.20 9.81
CA HIS A 398 -10.02 -12.69 10.94
C HIS A 398 -11.42 -12.22 10.53
N CYS A 399 -11.55 -11.50 9.42
CA CYS A 399 -12.82 -11.00 8.91
C CYS A 399 -13.73 -12.16 8.52
N ILE A 400 -13.19 -13.18 7.84
CA ILE A 400 -13.94 -14.38 7.47
C ILE A 400 -14.38 -15.17 8.70
N GLY A 401 -13.55 -15.22 9.74
CA GLY A 401 -13.94 -15.80 11.04
C GLY A 401 -15.24 -15.19 11.56
N HIS A 402 -15.34 -13.85 11.59
CA HIS A 402 -16.56 -13.14 11.98
C HIS A 402 -17.76 -13.49 11.10
N ILE A 403 -17.58 -13.50 9.78
CA ILE A 403 -18.66 -13.79 8.82
C ILE A 403 -19.20 -15.22 9.01
N GLU A 404 -18.32 -16.23 9.00
CA GLU A 404 -18.74 -17.63 9.09
C GLU A 404 -19.37 -17.95 10.44
N MET A 405 -18.84 -17.38 11.54
CA MET A 405 -19.49 -17.53 12.85
C MET A 405 -20.88 -16.89 12.85
N GLY A 406 -21.01 -15.69 12.28
CA GLY A 406 -22.31 -15.04 12.13
C GLY A 406 -23.31 -15.91 11.36
N ARG A 407 -22.88 -16.51 10.25
CA ARG A 407 -23.69 -17.45 9.45
C ARG A 407 -24.10 -18.69 10.23
N LEU A 408 -23.16 -19.32 10.95
CA LEU A 408 -23.44 -20.50 11.77
C LEU A 408 -24.50 -20.22 12.84
N ILE A 409 -24.36 -19.12 13.58
CA ILE A 409 -25.24 -18.83 14.71
C ILE A 409 -26.62 -18.36 14.25
N THR A 410 -26.66 -17.54 13.20
CA THR A 410 -27.91 -16.90 12.74
C THR A 410 -28.62 -17.65 11.63
N GLN A 411 -27.96 -18.64 11.02
CA GLN A 411 -28.43 -19.37 9.84
C GLN A 411 -28.64 -18.47 8.61
N ALA A 412 -27.98 -17.31 8.55
CA ALA A 412 -28.04 -16.42 7.39
C ALA A 412 -27.47 -17.11 6.13
N ALA A 413 -28.24 -17.11 5.04
CA ALA A 413 -27.95 -17.94 3.86
C ALA A 413 -26.98 -17.26 2.89
N ASN A 414 -27.23 -16.02 2.48
CA ASN A 414 -26.30 -15.23 1.67
C ASN A 414 -26.43 -13.72 1.93
N PRO A 415 -26.11 -13.25 3.14
CA PRO A 415 -26.34 -11.87 3.53
C PRO A 415 -25.32 -10.90 2.93
N THR A 416 -25.74 -9.64 2.81
CA THR A 416 -24.83 -8.50 2.82
C THR A 416 -24.35 -8.33 4.26
N VAL A 417 -23.05 -8.47 4.47
CA VAL A 417 -22.44 -8.45 5.80
C VAL A 417 -21.92 -7.05 6.11
N LEU A 418 -22.39 -6.46 7.20
CA LEU A 418 -21.78 -5.29 7.80
C LEU A 418 -20.80 -5.74 8.89
N TYR A 419 -19.50 -5.65 8.62
CA TYR A 419 -18.45 -5.95 9.59
C TYR A 419 -17.93 -4.67 10.26
N VAL A 420 -18.25 -4.49 11.54
CA VAL A 420 -17.91 -3.30 12.33
C VAL A 420 -17.22 -3.68 13.65
N SER A 421 -15.94 -3.32 13.76
CA SER A 421 -15.09 -3.61 14.92
C SER A 421 -14.22 -2.40 15.29
N GLY A 422 -13.38 -2.56 16.32
CA GLY A 422 -12.37 -1.56 16.68
C GLY A 422 -11.31 -1.33 15.60
N GLY A 423 -11.09 -2.31 14.71
CA GLY A 423 -10.05 -2.27 13.67
C GLY A 423 -10.58 -2.30 12.24
N ASN A 424 -11.86 -2.60 12.03
CA ASN A 424 -12.45 -2.78 10.70
C ASN A 424 -13.84 -2.14 10.60
N THR A 425 -14.12 -1.54 9.44
CA THR A 425 -15.47 -1.17 8.99
C THR A 425 -15.56 -1.53 7.52
N GLN A 426 -16.30 -2.58 7.19
CA GLN A 426 -16.42 -3.11 5.83
C GLN A 426 -17.84 -3.59 5.56
N ILE A 427 -18.28 -3.45 4.31
CA ILE A 427 -19.52 -3.99 3.77
C ILE A 427 -19.12 -5.07 2.77
N ILE A 428 -19.47 -6.31 3.08
CA ILE A 428 -18.93 -7.48 2.44
C ILE A 428 -20.10 -8.30 1.88
N SER A 429 -19.95 -8.84 0.68
CA SER A 429 -20.89 -9.85 0.18
C SER A 429 -20.14 -10.95 -0.57
N TYR A 430 -20.70 -12.15 -0.53
CA TYR A 430 -20.10 -13.32 -1.16
C TYR A 430 -20.45 -13.34 -2.65
N ALA A 431 -19.44 -13.40 -3.51
CA ALA A 431 -19.61 -13.51 -4.95
C ALA A 431 -18.37 -14.12 -5.63
N CYS A 432 -18.60 -15.10 -6.51
CA CYS A 432 -17.56 -15.81 -7.27
C CYS A 432 -16.50 -16.42 -6.34
N LYS A 433 -16.94 -17.25 -5.39
CA LYS A 433 -16.10 -17.93 -4.39
C LYS A 433 -15.21 -17.03 -3.53
N ARG A 434 -15.59 -15.76 -3.35
CA ARG A 434 -14.84 -14.81 -2.52
C ARG A 434 -15.79 -13.92 -1.73
N TYR A 435 -15.36 -13.54 -0.53
CA TYR A 435 -15.97 -12.45 0.22
C TYR A 435 -15.42 -11.12 -0.27
N ARG A 436 -16.21 -10.41 -1.08
CA ARG A 436 -15.83 -9.16 -1.73
C ARG A 436 -16.24 -7.96 -0.89
N ILE A 437 -15.38 -6.95 -0.85
CA ILE A 437 -15.62 -5.69 -0.14
C ILE A 437 -16.28 -4.72 -1.12
N PHE A 438 -17.52 -4.33 -0.86
CA PHE A 438 -18.29 -3.37 -1.66
C PHE A 438 -18.12 -1.93 -1.18
N GLY A 439 -17.90 -1.76 0.12
CA GLY A 439 -17.59 -0.48 0.73
C GLY A 439 -16.76 -0.68 1.98
N GLU A 440 -15.84 0.24 2.26
CA GLU A 440 -15.05 0.22 3.49
C GLU A 440 -14.76 1.62 4.02
N THR A 441 -14.27 1.70 5.26
CA THR A 441 -13.72 2.97 5.74
C THR A 441 -12.44 3.32 4.98
N ILE A 442 -12.29 4.59 4.59
CA ILE A 442 -11.07 5.10 3.94
C ILE A 442 -10.07 5.69 4.94
N ASP A 443 -10.38 5.69 6.24
CA ASP A 443 -9.49 6.20 7.29
C ASP A 443 -9.38 5.28 8.52
N ILE A 444 -10.15 5.52 9.59
CA ILE A 444 -10.18 4.75 10.82
C ILE A 444 -11.44 3.88 10.85
N ALA A 445 -11.44 2.80 11.61
CA ALA A 445 -12.67 2.03 11.84
C ALA A 445 -13.64 2.78 12.76
N ILE A 446 -14.94 2.46 12.65
CA ILE A 446 -15.98 3.05 13.49
C ILE A 446 -15.75 2.75 14.98
N GLY A 447 -15.34 1.53 15.33
CA GLY A 447 -15.01 1.21 16.72
C GLY A 447 -13.80 1.99 17.22
N ASN A 448 -12.81 2.27 16.36
CA ASN A 448 -11.69 3.15 16.71
C ASN A 448 -12.17 4.59 16.99
N CYS A 449 -13.09 5.10 16.18
CA CYS A 449 -13.71 6.41 16.36
C CYS A 449 -14.42 6.49 17.73
N LEU A 450 -15.26 5.51 18.06
CA LEU A 450 -15.95 5.40 19.35
C LEU A 450 -14.96 5.30 20.51
N ASP A 451 -13.96 4.42 20.41
CA ASP A 451 -12.95 4.22 21.45
C ASP A 451 -12.08 5.47 21.66
N ARG A 452 -11.74 6.21 20.59
CA ARG A 452 -11.00 7.48 20.70
C ARG A 452 -11.84 8.56 21.36
N PHE A 453 -13.11 8.66 21.00
CA PHE A 453 -14.00 9.62 21.63
C PHE A 453 -14.22 9.31 23.12
N ALA A 454 -14.40 8.04 23.47
CA ALA A 454 -14.45 7.58 24.85
C ALA A 454 -13.20 7.99 25.65
N ARG A 455 -12.01 7.92 25.04
CA ARG A 455 -10.76 8.40 25.66
C ARG A 455 -10.75 9.91 25.89
N ILE A 456 -11.20 10.70 24.92
CA ILE A 456 -11.27 12.18 25.02
C ILE A 456 -12.09 12.62 26.23
N ILE A 457 -13.22 11.95 26.49
CA ILE A 457 -14.12 12.26 27.61
C ILE A 457 -13.80 11.49 28.91
N HIS A 458 -12.69 10.74 28.92
CA HIS A 458 -12.23 9.86 30.02
C HIS A 458 -13.27 8.84 30.50
N LEU A 459 -13.97 8.23 29.56
CA LEU A 459 -14.89 7.13 29.83
C LEU A 459 -14.12 5.83 30.14
N SER A 460 -14.73 4.95 30.94
CA SER A 460 -14.14 3.64 31.26
C SER A 460 -13.95 2.78 30.01
N ASN A 461 -12.85 2.02 29.98
CA ASN A 461 -12.62 0.98 28.98
C ASN A 461 -13.20 -0.38 29.41
N ASP A 462 -13.79 -0.49 30.60
CA ASP A 462 -14.43 -1.70 31.15
C ASP A 462 -15.97 -1.59 31.09
N PRO A 463 -16.70 -2.56 30.51
CA PRO A 463 -16.22 -3.75 29.82
C PRO A 463 -15.66 -3.47 28.41
N SER A 464 -16.12 -2.39 27.78
CA SER A 464 -15.54 -1.83 26.57
C SER A 464 -15.91 -0.36 26.43
N PRO A 465 -15.11 0.47 25.74
CA PRO A 465 -15.43 1.88 25.54
C PRO A 465 -16.71 2.06 24.73
N GLY A 466 -16.89 1.29 23.65
CA GLY A 466 -18.10 1.31 22.82
C GLY A 466 -19.40 1.03 23.61
N TYR A 467 -19.39 0.05 24.51
CA TYR A 467 -20.53 -0.23 25.39
C TYR A 467 -20.83 0.96 26.32
N ASN A 468 -19.80 1.57 26.90
CA ASN A 468 -20.00 2.71 27.79
C ASN A 468 -20.50 3.95 27.03
N ILE A 469 -20.07 4.17 25.78
CA ILE A 469 -20.63 5.21 24.90
C ILE A 469 -22.12 4.95 24.68
N GLU A 470 -22.53 3.70 24.44
CA GLU A 470 -23.94 3.34 24.30
C GLU A 470 -24.76 3.64 25.56
N GLN A 471 -24.23 3.35 26.74
CA GLN A 471 -24.94 3.67 27.99
C GLN A 471 -25.05 5.18 28.24
N MET A 472 -24.09 5.98 27.77
CA MET A 472 -24.16 7.44 27.86
C MET A 472 -25.10 8.04 26.81
N ALA A 473 -25.11 7.49 25.59
CA ALA A 473 -26.00 7.92 24.52
C ALA A 473 -27.48 7.82 24.92
N LYS A 474 -27.88 6.81 25.68
CA LYS A 474 -29.24 6.65 26.22
C LYS A 474 -29.72 7.79 27.13
N LYS A 475 -28.79 8.61 27.63
CA LYS A 475 -29.08 9.75 28.52
C LYS A 475 -29.08 11.10 27.78
N GLY A 476 -28.59 11.12 26.54
CA GLY A 476 -28.60 12.31 25.69
C GLY A 476 -30.02 12.61 25.21
N ASN A 477 -30.36 13.90 25.12
CA ASN A 477 -31.67 14.35 24.66
C ASN A 477 -31.57 15.35 23.50
N ASN A 478 -30.38 15.90 23.24
CA ASN A 478 -30.17 16.92 22.22
C ASN A 478 -29.25 16.39 21.12
N TYR A 479 -29.71 16.48 19.87
CA TYR A 479 -28.88 16.15 18.71
C TYR A 479 -27.99 17.34 18.33
N VAL A 480 -26.68 17.09 18.28
CA VAL A 480 -25.66 18.01 17.80
C VAL A 480 -25.32 17.64 16.37
N ALA A 481 -25.47 18.60 15.45
CA ALA A 481 -25.13 18.36 14.05
C ALA A 481 -23.63 18.06 13.89
N LEU A 482 -23.32 16.84 13.41
CA LEU A 482 -21.97 16.38 13.10
C LEU A 482 -21.78 16.28 11.57
N PRO A 483 -20.52 16.32 11.08
CA PRO A 483 -20.25 16.07 9.67
C PRO A 483 -20.76 14.69 9.23
N TYR A 484 -21.40 14.60 8.07
CA TYR A 484 -21.89 13.35 7.49
C TYR A 484 -21.06 12.98 6.26
N SER A 485 -20.20 11.96 6.37
CA SER A 485 -19.08 11.73 5.43
C SER A 485 -19.14 10.38 4.71
N VAL A 486 -20.18 10.19 3.89
CA VAL A 486 -20.34 9.04 2.99
C VAL A 486 -19.87 9.39 1.58
N LYS A 487 -19.10 8.49 0.94
CA LYS A 487 -18.59 8.64 -0.43
C LYS A 487 -18.90 7.36 -1.22
N GLY A 488 -20.02 7.36 -1.96
CA GLY A 488 -20.48 6.13 -2.63
C GLY A 488 -20.85 5.05 -1.60
N MET A 489 -20.13 3.93 -1.57
CA MET A 489 -20.30 2.90 -0.53
C MET A 489 -19.25 2.99 0.59
N ASP A 490 -18.31 3.93 0.48
CA ASP A 490 -17.24 4.13 1.44
C ASP A 490 -17.58 5.21 2.49
N MET A 491 -16.85 5.19 3.61
CA MET A 491 -17.10 6.08 4.76
C MET A 491 -15.79 6.66 5.31
N SER A 492 -15.87 7.83 5.95
CA SER A 492 -14.75 8.43 6.67
C SER A 492 -15.21 8.95 8.04
N PHE A 493 -14.47 8.63 9.09
CA PHE A 493 -14.84 8.96 10.47
C PHE A 493 -13.87 9.92 11.16
N SER A 494 -12.68 10.20 10.58
CA SER A 494 -11.66 11.05 11.22
C SER A 494 -12.11 12.52 11.34
N GLY A 495 -12.86 13.01 10.35
CA GLY A 495 -13.43 14.36 10.37
C GLY A 495 -14.44 14.54 11.50
N ILE A 496 -15.28 13.54 11.73
CA ILE A 496 -16.30 13.51 12.80
C ILE A 496 -15.62 13.51 14.16
N LEU A 497 -14.61 12.65 14.34
CA LEU A 497 -13.85 12.57 15.59
C LEU A 497 -13.15 13.90 15.91
N SER A 498 -12.47 14.49 14.93
CA SER A 498 -11.78 15.78 15.12
C SER A 498 -12.74 16.92 15.46
N PHE A 499 -13.95 16.91 14.88
CA PHE A 499 -15.00 17.87 15.20
C PHE A 499 -15.49 17.71 16.65
N LEU A 500 -15.73 16.47 17.07
CA LEU A 500 -16.15 16.15 18.44
C LEU A 500 -15.08 16.48 19.47
N GLU A 501 -13.80 16.26 19.16
CA GLU A 501 -12.68 16.61 20.04
C GLU A 501 -12.66 18.11 20.38
N GLN A 502 -13.05 18.97 19.43
CA GLN A 502 -13.15 20.41 19.65
C GLN A 502 -14.37 20.81 20.51
N LYS A 503 -15.41 19.98 20.52
CA LYS A 503 -16.67 20.22 21.25
C LYS A 503 -16.69 19.59 22.64
N ALA A 504 -15.94 18.50 22.84
CA ALA A 504 -15.81 17.83 24.12
C ALA A 504 -15.05 18.70 25.14
N ARG A 505 -15.40 18.59 26.42
CA ARG A 505 -14.67 19.28 27.49
C ARG A 505 -13.36 18.51 27.76
N PRO A 506 -12.17 19.13 27.64
CA PRO A 506 -10.96 18.48 28.08
C PRO A 506 -11.01 18.28 29.59
N LYS A 507 -10.97 17.04 30.08
CA LYS A 507 -10.94 16.73 31.53
C LYS A 507 -9.52 16.63 32.11
N GLU A 508 -8.48 17.09 31.40
CA GLU A 508 -7.10 17.00 31.90
C GLU A 508 -6.76 18.03 33.00
N LYS A 509 -6.00 17.53 33.99
CA LYS A 509 -5.46 18.22 35.17
C LYS A 509 -4.48 19.39 34.90
N HIS A 510 -4.12 19.69 33.64
CA HIS A 510 -3.01 20.60 33.33
C HIS A 510 -3.27 21.72 32.31
N ARG A 511 -4.50 21.90 31.81
CA ARG A 511 -4.81 23.10 31.00
C ARG A 511 -5.37 24.21 31.87
N LYS A 512 -4.61 25.31 31.99
CA LYS A 512 -5.07 26.57 32.58
C LYS A 512 -6.46 26.90 32.01
N ILE A 513 -7.39 27.11 32.93
CA ILE A 513 -8.78 27.55 32.71
C ILE A 513 -8.77 28.62 31.62
N GLN A 514 -9.19 28.26 30.40
CA GLN A 514 -9.58 29.28 29.43
C GLN A 514 -10.91 29.86 29.92
N PRO A 515 -11.09 31.19 29.86
CA PRO A 515 -12.30 31.83 30.36
C PRO A 515 -13.51 31.28 29.61
N LYS A 516 -14.60 31.05 30.36
CA LYS A 516 -15.92 30.65 29.87
C LYS A 516 -16.36 31.57 28.73
N THR A 517 -16.11 31.19 27.48
CA THR A 517 -16.84 31.74 26.35
C THR A 517 -18.18 31.02 26.27
N THR A 518 -19.22 31.82 26.06
CA THR A 518 -20.65 31.52 26.00
C THR A 518 -21.02 30.64 24.78
N GLN A 519 -20.25 29.60 24.48
CA GLN A 519 -20.66 28.60 23.49
C GLN A 519 -21.62 27.61 24.15
N GLU A 520 -22.69 27.24 23.44
CA GLU A 520 -23.61 26.15 23.82
C GLU A 520 -22.80 24.93 24.27
N GLN A 521 -22.80 24.68 25.57
CA GLN A 521 -22.08 23.57 26.18
C GLN A 521 -22.97 22.34 26.12
N TRP A 522 -22.75 21.50 25.12
CA TRP A 522 -23.35 20.17 25.04
C TRP A 522 -22.84 19.29 26.19
N SER A 523 -23.68 18.37 26.65
CA SER A 523 -23.29 17.35 27.63
C SER A 523 -22.49 16.22 26.96
N ASP A 524 -21.69 15.48 27.71
CA ASP A 524 -20.97 14.32 27.15
C ASP A 524 -21.98 13.26 26.66
N GLU A 525 -23.14 13.17 27.32
CA GLU A 525 -24.28 12.34 26.97
C GLU A 525 -24.89 12.74 25.61
N ASP A 526 -25.14 14.03 25.38
CA ASP A 526 -25.66 14.56 24.10
C ASP A 526 -24.66 14.31 22.95
N LEU A 527 -23.36 14.44 23.22
CA LEU A 527 -22.31 14.15 22.24
C LEU A 527 -22.24 12.65 21.90
N CYS A 528 -22.39 11.76 22.89
CA CYS A 528 -22.44 10.31 22.66
C CYS A 528 -23.67 9.91 21.84
N PHE A 529 -24.83 10.49 22.16
CA PHE A 529 -26.06 10.31 21.41
C PHE A 529 -25.87 10.74 19.94
N SER A 530 -25.42 11.98 19.73
CA SER A 530 -25.22 12.54 18.39
C SER A 530 -24.19 11.77 17.56
N LEU A 531 -23.12 11.30 18.21
CA LEU A 531 -22.09 10.46 17.59
C LEU A 531 -22.68 9.14 17.09
N GLN A 532 -23.47 8.44 17.92
CA GLN A 532 -24.09 7.18 17.52
C GLN A 532 -25.07 7.38 16.37
N GLU A 533 -25.99 8.35 16.47
CA GLU A 533 -26.97 8.62 15.41
C GLU A 533 -26.28 8.92 14.07
N THR A 534 -25.25 9.78 14.09
CA THR A 534 -24.53 10.16 12.87
C THR A 534 -23.80 8.96 12.25
N LEU A 535 -23.00 8.24 13.05
CA LEU A 535 -22.18 7.14 12.53
C LEU A 535 -23.03 5.96 12.06
N PHE A 536 -24.07 5.61 12.82
CA PHE A 536 -24.90 4.46 12.49
C PHE A 536 -25.79 4.75 11.29
N ALA A 537 -26.28 5.98 11.11
CA ALA A 537 -26.97 6.37 9.89
C ALA A 537 -26.07 6.18 8.64
N MET A 538 -24.79 6.56 8.73
CA MET A 538 -23.81 6.32 7.65
C MET A 538 -23.64 4.83 7.33
N LEU A 539 -23.59 3.97 8.36
CA LEU A 539 -23.50 2.52 8.17
C LEU A 539 -24.76 1.94 7.52
N VAL A 540 -25.94 2.40 7.94
CA VAL A 540 -27.23 1.95 7.39
C VAL A 540 -27.34 2.35 5.92
N GLU A 541 -27.06 3.61 5.58
CA GLU A 541 -27.10 4.11 4.20
C GLU A 541 -26.17 3.31 3.27
N THR A 542 -24.92 3.11 3.68
CA THR A 542 -23.95 2.39 2.85
C THR A 542 -24.27 0.91 2.74
N THR A 543 -24.79 0.29 3.80
CA THR A 543 -25.26 -1.11 3.77
C THR A 543 -26.45 -1.26 2.83
N GLU A 544 -27.41 -0.34 2.89
CA GLU A 544 -28.57 -0.34 2.00
C GLU A 544 -28.16 -0.18 0.52
N ARG A 545 -27.21 0.71 0.22
CA ARG A 545 -26.64 0.85 -1.14
C ARG A 545 -26.05 -0.47 -1.64
N ALA A 546 -25.29 -1.18 -0.79
CA ALA A 546 -24.72 -2.47 -1.14
C ALA A 546 -25.78 -3.56 -1.31
N MET A 547 -26.84 -3.58 -0.50
CA MET A 547 -27.98 -4.48 -0.70
C MET A 547 -28.67 -4.24 -2.03
N ALA A 548 -28.89 -2.97 -2.40
CA ALA A 548 -29.47 -2.61 -3.69
C ALA A 548 -28.60 -3.08 -4.86
N HIS A 549 -27.28 -2.96 -4.75
CA HIS A 549 -26.35 -3.38 -5.77
C HIS A 549 -26.24 -4.91 -5.91
N THR A 550 -26.28 -5.63 -4.80
CA THR A 550 -26.13 -7.11 -4.78
C THR A 550 -27.45 -7.86 -4.92
N GLY A 551 -28.58 -7.19 -4.77
CA GLY A 551 -29.91 -7.82 -4.74
C GLY A 551 -30.17 -8.64 -3.47
N SER A 552 -29.38 -8.44 -2.41
CA SER A 552 -29.54 -9.19 -1.16
C SER A 552 -30.82 -8.80 -0.41
N THR A 553 -31.49 -9.80 0.15
CA THR A 553 -32.65 -9.66 1.05
C THR A 553 -32.30 -9.99 2.51
N GLU A 554 -31.01 -10.16 2.81
CA GLU A 554 -30.50 -10.45 4.15
C GLU A 554 -29.34 -9.51 4.49
N VAL A 555 -29.34 -9.00 5.72
CA VAL A 555 -28.21 -8.28 6.34
C VAL A 555 -27.70 -9.08 7.52
N LEU A 556 -26.38 -9.21 7.64
CA LEU A 556 -25.75 -9.80 8.80
C LEU A 556 -24.78 -8.78 9.42
N ILE A 557 -24.99 -8.40 10.67
CA ILE A 557 -24.07 -7.53 11.41
C ILE A 557 -23.11 -8.39 12.23
N VAL A 558 -21.81 -8.16 12.06
CA VAL A 558 -20.74 -8.86 12.80
C VAL A 558 -19.68 -7.89 13.32
N GLY A 559 -18.85 -8.35 14.24
CA GLY A 559 -17.83 -7.55 14.92
C GLY A 559 -18.33 -6.87 16.19
N GLY A 560 -17.40 -6.38 17.01
CA GLY A 560 -17.69 -5.90 18.36
C GLY A 560 -18.65 -4.71 18.44
N VAL A 561 -18.69 -3.84 17.42
CA VAL A 561 -19.67 -2.74 17.35
C VAL A 561 -21.06 -3.27 16.94
N GLY A 562 -21.12 -4.47 16.35
CA GLY A 562 -22.36 -5.17 16.04
C GLY A 562 -23.18 -5.56 17.27
N CYS A 563 -22.60 -5.57 18.48
CA CYS A 563 -23.34 -5.72 19.74
C CYS A 563 -24.25 -4.53 20.07
N ASN A 564 -24.02 -3.36 19.46
CA ASN A 564 -24.72 -2.15 19.83
C ASN A 564 -26.19 -2.21 19.44
N LEU A 565 -27.09 -2.10 20.42
CA LEU A 565 -28.52 -2.29 20.18
C LEU A 565 -29.13 -1.17 19.34
N ARG A 566 -28.59 0.06 19.44
CA ARG A 566 -29.06 1.18 18.62
C ARG A 566 -28.72 0.98 17.14
N LEU A 567 -27.53 0.48 16.82
CA LEU A 567 -27.16 0.09 15.46
C LEU A 567 -28.08 -1.03 14.92
N GLN A 568 -28.33 -2.06 15.73
CA GLN A 568 -29.23 -3.15 15.34
C GLN A 568 -30.66 -2.64 15.10
N GLU A 569 -31.17 -1.74 15.93
CA GLU A 569 -32.47 -1.11 15.77
C GLU A 569 -32.56 -0.32 14.45
N MET A 570 -31.60 0.57 14.18
CA MET A 570 -31.59 1.38 12.96
C MET A 570 -31.48 0.52 11.69
N MET A 571 -30.64 -0.52 11.72
CA MET A 571 -30.54 -1.46 10.61
C MET A 571 -31.82 -2.30 10.44
N GLY A 572 -32.48 -2.63 11.55
CA GLY A 572 -33.74 -3.38 11.57
C GLY A 572 -34.86 -2.63 10.88
N ILE A 573 -34.98 -1.32 11.17
CA ILE A 573 -35.94 -0.42 10.50
C ILE A 573 -35.70 -0.41 8.99
N MET A 574 -34.46 -0.20 8.53
CA MET A 574 -34.13 -0.22 7.10
C MET A 574 -34.44 -1.58 6.46
N CYS A 575 -34.13 -2.69 7.12
CA CYS A 575 -34.45 -4.02 6.62
C CYS A 575 -35.96 -4.23 6.51
N GLU A 576 -36.75 -3.81 7.50
CA GLU A 576 -38.20 -3.94 7.49
C GLU A 576 -38.82 -3.12 6.34
N GLU A 577 -38.42 -1.86 6.17
CA GLU A 577 -38.88 -0.99 5.07
C GLU A 577 -38.54 -1.56 3.69
N ARG A 578 -37.44 -2.31 3.58
CA ARG A 578 -37.00 -2.98 2.35
C ARG A 578 -37.65 -4.35 2.12
N GLY A 579 -38.32 -4.92 3.12
CA GLY A 579 -38.78 -6.32 3.09
C GLY A 579 -37.63 -7.35 3.18
N ALA A 580 -36.53 -6.97 3.82
CA ALA A 580 -35.35 -7.79 4.07
C ALA A 580 -35.30 -8.29 5.53
N LYS A 581 -34.37 -9.21 5.83
CA LYS A 581 -34.15 -9.75 7.18
C LYS A 581 -32.82 -9.27 7.76
N LEU A 582 -32.87 -8.80 9.01
CA LEU A 582 -31.68 -8.51 9.80
C LEU A 582 -31.28 -9.72 10.64
N PHE A 583 -30.00 -10.07 10.60
CA PHE A 583 -29.35 -11.04 11.47
C PHE A 583 -28.24 -10.34 12.26
N ALA A 584 -28.19 -10.61 13.56
CA ALA A 584 -27.11 -10.15 14.43
C ALA A 584 -26.78 -11.27 15.43
N THR A 585 -25.51 -11.36 15.82
CA THR A 585 -25.10 -12.29 16.87
C THR A 585 -25.12 -11.64 18.25
N ASP A 586 -25.18 -12.45 19.31
CA ASP A 586 -25.05 -11.96 20.67
C ASP A 586 -23.59 -11.67 21.07
N GLU A 587 -23.39 -11.11 22.27
CA GLU A 587 -22.09 -10.69 22.80
C GLU A 587 -21.04 -11.82 22.89
N ARG A 588 -21.47 -13.08 22.95
CA ARG A 588 -20.55 -14.24 23.01
C ARG A 588 -19.77 -14.38 21.70
N PHE A 589 -20.38 -14.01 20.57
CA PHE A 589 -19.85 -14.24 19.23
C PHE A 589 -19.49 -12.96 18.45
N CYS A 590 -20.16 -11.83 18.73
CA CYS A 590 -19.84 -10.53 18.12
C CYS A 590 -18.45 -10.02 18.49
N ILE A 591 -18.05 -10.18 19.76
CA ILE A 591 -16.72 -9.80 20.24
C ILE A 591 -15.73 -10.89 19.81
N ASP A 592 -14.54 -10.47 19.35
CA ASP A 592 -13.43 -11.36 18.98
C ASP A 592 -13.31 -12.56 19.93
N ASN A 593 -13.39 -13.76 19.37
CA ASN A 593 -13.38 -15.01 20.11
C ASN A 593 -12.61 -16.08 19.34
N GLY A 594 -12.14 -17.13 20.04
CA GLY A 594 -11.42 -18.21 19.38
C GLY A 594 -12.34 -19.05 18.48
N VAL A 595 -13.61 -19.20 18.84
CA VAL A 595 -14.54 -20.12 18.16
C VAL A 595 -14.78 -19.72 16.72
N MET A 596 -14.83 -18.42 16.43
CA MET A 596 -15.00 -17.93 15.05
C MET A 596 -13.86 -18.36 14.13
N ILE A 597 -12.64 -18.43 14.68
CA ILE A 597 -11.45 -18.91 13.98
C ILE A 597 -11.47 -20.44 13.88
N ALA A 598 -11.98 -21.13 14.90
CA ALA A 598 -12.14 -22.59 14.86
C ALA A 598 -13.15 -23.01 13.79
N HIS A 599 -14.29 -22.32 13.72
CA HIS A 599 -15.34 -22.62 12.76
C HIS A 599 -14.91 -22.30 11.32
N ALA A 600 -14.37 -21.11 11.04
CA ALA A 600 -13.86 -20.81 9.70
C ALA A 600 -12.70 -21.73 9.29
N GLY A 601 -11.81 -22.07 10.24
CA GLY A 601 -10.75 -23.05 10.00
C GLY A 601 -11.28 -24.47 9.74
N TRP A 602 -12.39 -24.84 10.38
CA TRP A 602 -13.10 -26.09 10.12
C TRP A 602 -13.67 -26.14 8.71
N GLU A 603 -14.36 -25.08 8.30
CA GLU A 603 -14.90 -24.91 6.94
C GLU A 603 -13.80 -25.08 5.88
N MET A 604 -12.68 -24.40 6.08
CA MET A 604 -11.50 -24.51 5.21
C MET A 604 -10.93 -25.94 5.21
N PHE A 605 -10.77 -26.57 6.37
CA PHE A 605 -10.15 -27.88 6.46
C PHE A 605 -11.02 -28.98 5.81
N ARG A 606 -12.34 -28.94 6.05
CA ARG A 606 -13.28 -29.93 5.49
C ARG A 606 -13.43 -29.81 3.98
N SER A 607 -13.29 -28.60 3.42
CA SER A 607 -13.29 -28.39 1.97
C SER A 607 -11.99 -28.81 1.28
N GLY A 608 -11.02 -29.33 2.03
CA GLY A 608 -9.74 -29.81 1.50
C GLY A 608 -8.62 -28.76 1.53
N THR A 609 -8.86 -27.56 2.07
CA THR A 609 -7.82 -26.53 2.19
C THR A 609 -6.70 -27.02 3.11
N ARG A 610 -5.45 -26.88 2.66
CA ARG A 610 -4.24 -27.20 3.42
C ARG A 610 -3.27 -26.02 3.35
N MET A 611 -2.37 -25.93 4.33
CA MET A 611 -1.36 -24.87 4.38
C MET A 611 0.03 -25.47 4.60
N PRO A 612 1.01 -25.18 3.72
CA PRO A 612 2.40 -25.53 3.95
C PRO A 612 2.94 -24.92 5.25
N TRP A 613 3.87 -25.61 5.91
CA TRP A 613 4.42 -25.13 7.17
C TRP A 613 5.15 -23.78 7.05
N ASN A 614 5.81 -23.54 5.92
CA ASN A 614 6.50 -22.27 5.66
C ASN A 614 5.52 -21.08 5.52
N ASP A 615 4.25 -21.37 5.21
CA ASP A 615 3.20 -20.36 5.05
C ASP A 615 2.44 -20.09 6.36
N SER A 616 2.77 -20.79 7.45
CA SER A 616 2.19 -20.55 8.79
C SER A 616 2.80 -19.30 9.46
N THR A 617 2.81 -18.18 8.73
CA THR A 617 3.30 -16.86 9.15
C THR A 617 2.13 -15.98 9.62
N ILE A 618 2.41 -14.69 9.88
CA ILE A 618 1.38 -13.69 10.17
C ILE A 618 1.31 -12.66 9.04
N THR A 619 0.16 -12.01 8.89
CA THR A 619 -0.05 -10.97 7.88
C THR A 619 -0.88 -9.85 8.49
N GLN A 620 -0.25 -8.71 8.81
CA GLN A 620 -0.96 -7.57 9.42
C GLN A 620 -2.09 -7.03 8.54
N ARG A 621 -1.89 -7.12 7.22
CA ARG A 621 -2.83 -6.65 6.18
C ARG A 621 -3.23 -7.84 5.32
N PHE A 622 -4.25 -8.57 5.75
CA PHE A 622 -4.78 -9.71 5.02
C PHE A 622 -6.18 -9.36 4.54
N ARG A 623 -6.36 -9.05 3.25
CA ARG A 623 -7.66 -8.62 2.76
C ARG A 623 -8.67 -9.77 2.79
N THR A 624 -9.93 -9.42 3.02
CA THR A 624 -11.04 -10.37 3.05
C THR A 624 -11.21 -11.10 1.71
N ASP A 625 -11.00 -10.40 0.60
CA ASP A 625 -11.14 -10.92 -0.76
C ASP A 625 -9.93 -11.74 -1.26
N GLU A 626 -8.85 -11.85 -0.48
CA GLU A 626 -7.68 -12.67 -0.85
C GLU A 626 -7.95 -14.17 -0.72
N VAL A 627 -8.86 -14.56 0.18
CA VAL A 627 -9.17 -15.97 0.48
C VAL A 627 -10.18 -16.51 -0.52
N GLU A 628 -9.87 -17.68 -1.08
CA GLU A 628 -10.82 -18.46 -1.85
C GLU A 628 -11.70 -19.28 -0.91
N VAL A 629 -13.02 -19.13 -1.07
CA VAL A 629 -14.04 -19.74 -0.23
C VAL A 629 -14.47 -21.05 -0.88
N THR A 630 -13.72 -22.11 -0.63
CA THR A 630 -13.94 -23.43 -1.25
C THR A 630 -15.06 -24.24 -0.60
N TRP A 631 -15.60 -23.79 0.54
CA TRP A 631 -16.66 -24.45 1.29
C TRP A 631 -18.07 -23.95 0.96
N ARG A 632 -18.20 -22.95 0.07
CA ARG A 632 -19.49 -22.42 -0.39
C ARG A 632 -19.65 -22.65 -1.90
N THR A 633 -20.90 -22.84 -2.32
CA THR A 633 -21.29 -22.78 -3.73
C THR A 633 -21.60 -21.34 -4.11
N ASP A 634 -21.44 -21.01 -5.40
CA ASP A 634 -21.87 -19.72 -5.94
C ASP A 634 -23.38 -19.55 -5.97
#